data_AF-A0AA91VA38-F1
#
_entry.id   AF-A0AA91VA38-F1
#
_cell.length_a   1.000
_cell.length_b   1.000
_cell.length_c   1.000
_cell.angle_alpha   90.00
_cell.angle_beta   90.00
_cell.angle_gamma   90.00
#
_symmetry.space_group_name_H-M   'P 1'
#
loop_
_entity.id
_entity.type
_entity.pdbx_description
1 polymer ?
#
loop_
_entity_poly.entity_id
_entity_poly.type
_entity_poly.pdbx_seq_one_letter_code
_entity_poly.pdbx_strand_id
1 'polypeptide(L)'
;MDNINSIVKEKLEEFDLIPYERLDEKAKRRLVEVEMFIQTNTNKMIQLKEEMKKLRLNKSSLMSSKSISFSRKTLYNDSTIKTYVEKSIENEDDFFYEKKILKMAKTYQELKEHYDNVISHIIDIQILKLQVEEYKKDIHDLLQEKVKLHDVIADQQKIINNLKMAVKQDNLLYIDK
;
A
#
# COMPACT_ATOMS: atom_id res chain seq x y z
N MET A 1 -14.99 -35.76 30.74
CA MET A 1 -15.55 -34.56 31.42
C MET A 1 -14.46 -33.58 31.82
N ASP A 2 -13.25 -34.04 32.17
CA ASP A 2 -12.16 -33.16 32.64
C ASP A 2 -11.71 -32.09 31.64
N ASN A 3 -11.81 -32.36 30.33
CA ASN A 3 -11.43 -31.39 29.29
C ASN A 3 -12.37 -30.16 29.25
N ILE A 4 -13.68 -30.35 29.42
CA ILE A 4 -14.65 -29.24 29.37
C ILE A 4 -14.54 -28.36 30.62
N ASN A 5 -14.25 -28.97 31.77
CA ASN A 5 -14.01 -28.22 33.00
C ASN A 5 -12.78 -27.31 32.88
N SER A 6 -11.70 -27.78 32.23
CA SER A 6 -10.52 -26.95 31.93
C SER A 6 -10.89 -25.76 31.05
N ILE A 7 -11.67 -25.99 30.00
CA ILE A 7 -12.07 -24.93 29.06
C ILE A 7 -12.95 -23.89 29.75
N VAL A 8 -13.86 -24.32 30.63
CA VAL A 8 -14.67 -23.39 31.44
C VAL A 8 -13.78 -22.58 32.38
N LYS A 9 -12.77 -23.19 33.01
CA LYS A 9 -11.80 -22.47 33.85
C LYS A 9 -11.05 -21.40 33.06
N GLU A 10 -10.46 -21.80 31.93
CA GLU A 10 -9.72 -20.91 31.04
C GLU A 10 -10.57 -19.72 30.58
N LYS A 11 -11.82 -19.96 30.17
CA LYS A 11 -12.75 -18.89 29.76
C LYS A 11 -13.15 -17.98 30.91
N LEU A 12 -13.36 -18.51 32.12
CA LEU A 12 -13.67 -17.68 33.29
C LEU A 12 -12.49 -16.75 33.63
N GLU A 13 -11.25 -17.22 33.49
CA GLU A 13 -10.05 -16.40 33.66
C GLU A 13 -9.91 -15.36 32.54
N GLU A 14 -10.10 -15.75 31.28
CA GLU A 14 -10.04 -14.85 30.12
C GLU A 14 -11.07 -13.72 30.21
N PHE A 15 -12.26 -14.01 30.74
CA PHE A 15 -13.36 -13.04 30.87
C PHE A 15 -13.33 -12.25 32.18
N ASP A 16 -12.29 -12.42 33.01
CA ASP A 16 -12.17 -11.80 34.34
C ASP A 16 -13.39 -12.05 35.24
N LEU A 17 -13.86 -13.31 35.26
CA LEU A 17 -15.01 -13.77 36.03
C LEU A 17 -14.59 -14.53 37.29
N ILE A 18 -15.57 -14.84 38.15
CA ILE A 18 -15.34 -15.58 39.40
C ILE A 18 -14.62 -16.91 39.10
N PRO A 19 -13.47 -17.20 39.77
CA PRO A 19 -12.74 -18.44 39.55
C PRO A 19 -13.60 -19.67 39.75
N TYR A 20 -13.42 -20.68 38.90
CA TYR A 20 -14.24 -21.88 38.87
C TYR A 20 -14.34 -22.57 40.23
N GLU A 21 -13.25 -22.60 41.00
CA GLU A 21 -13.16 -23.20 42.33
C GLU A 21 -14.09 -22.53 43.34
N ARG A 22 -14.41 -21.25 43.14
CA ARG A 22 -15.27 -20.44 44.01
C ARG A 22 -16.75 -20.52 43.64
N LEU A 23 -17.09 -21.18 42.54
CA LEU A 23 -18.49 -21.38 42.13
C LEU A 23 -19.14 -22.51 42.92
N ASP A 24 -20.46 -22.41 43.12
CA ASP A 24 -21.24 -23.51 43.65
C ASP A 24 -21.37 -24.65 42.61
N GLU A 25 -21.68 -25.87 43.08
CA GLU A 25 -21.76 -27.04 42.21
C GLU A 25 -22.87 -26.91 41.15
N LYS A 26 -23.91 -26.12 41.44
CA LYS A 26 -25.01 -25.88 40.51
C LYS A 26 -24.58 -25.00 39.34
N ALA A 27 -23.82 -23.94 39.60
CA ALA A 27 -23.25 -23.04 38.61
C ALA A 27 -22.20 -23.76 37.77
N LYS A 28 -21.30 -24.54 38.40
CA LYS A 28 -20.31 -25.35 37.68
C LYS A 28 -20.98 -26.28 36.66
N ARG A 29 -22.00 -27.05 37.07
CA ARG A 29 -22.74 -27.94 36.17
C ARG A 29 -23.39 -27.18 35.00
N ARG A 30 -24.04 -26.05 35.28
CA ARG A 30 -24.67 -25.21 34.24
C ARG A 30 -23.68 -24.66 33.23
N LEU A 31 -22.52 -24.18 33.70
CA LEU A 31 -21.47 -23.69 32.79
C LEU A 31 -20.92 -24.80 31.91
N VAL A 32 -20.72 -26.00 32.47
CA VAL A 32 -20.29 -27.18 31.71
C VAL A 32 -21.34 -27.58 30.67
N GLU A 33 -22.63 -27.57 31.00
CA GLU A 33 -23.72 -27.85 30.05
C GLU A 33 -23.75 -26.83 28.91
N VAL A 34 -23.59 -25.53 29.23
CA VAL A 34 -23.52 -24.46 28.24
C VAL A 34 -22.31 -24.65 27.33
N GLU A 35 -21.14 -24.94 27.89
CA GLU A 35 -19.91 -25.14 27.11
C GLU A 35 -20.03 -26.39 26.22
N MET A 36 -20.62 -27.48 26.72
CA MET A 36 -20.91 -28.67 25.91
C MET A 36 -21.78 -28.33 24.70
N PHE A 37 -22.83 -27.54 24.90
CA PHE A 37 -23.70 -27.10 23.82
C PHE A 37 -22.95 -26.22 22.82
N ILE A 38 -22.15 -25.26 23.29
CA ILE A 38 -21.33 -24.38 22.44
C ILE A 38 -20.36 -25.20 21.58
N GLN A 39 -19.61 -26.12 22.18
CA GLN A 39 -18.65 -26.96 21.44
C GLN A 39 -19.34 -27.87 20.43
N THR A 40 -20.45 -28.50 20.83
CA THR A 40 -21.23 -29.36 19.93
C THR A 40 -21.69 -28.57 18.69
N ASN A 41 -22.25 -27.37 18.90
CA ASN A 41 -22.70 -26.54 17.79
C ASN A 41 -21.55 -25.99 16.96
N THR A 42 -20.45 -25.60 17.58
CA THR A 42 -19.25 -25.12 16.88
C THR A 42 -18.69 -26.21 15.96
N ASN A 43 -18.58 -27.44 16.45
CA ASN A 43 -18.14 -28.58 15.65
C ASN A 43 -19.10 -28.86 14.48
N LYS A 44 -20.42 -28.79 14.73
CA LYS A 44 -21.43 -28.93 13.68
C LYS A 44 -21.34 -27.82 12.63
N MET A 45 -21.11 -26.58 13.04
CA MET A 45 -20.90 -25.45 12.12
C MET A 45 -19.66 -25.66 11.25
N ILE A 46 -18.56 -26.16 11.82
CA ILE A 46 -17.33 -26.47 11.06
C ILE A 46 -17.62 -27.55 10.00
N GLN A 47 -18.33 -28.62 10.38
CA GLN A 47 -18.70 -29.69 9.44
C GLN A 47 -19.57 -29.15 8.30
N LEU A 48 -20.62 -28.40 8.63
CA LEU A 48 -21.51 -27.80 7.63
C LEU A 48 -20.76 -26.85 6.69
N LYS A 49 -19.79 -26.08 7.20
CA LYS A 49 -18.95 -25.20 6.38
C LYS A 49 -18.16 -25.99 5.34
N GLU A 50 -17.57 -27.12 5.73
CA GLU A 50 -16.82 -27.99 4.81
C GLU A 50 -17.74 -28.70 3.81
N GLU A 51 -18.95 -29.08 4.22
CA GLU A 51 -19.96 -29.63 3.31
C GLU A 51 -20.40 -28.58 2.26
N MET A 52 -20.68 -27.35 2.69
CA MET A 52 -21.03 -26.25 1.78
C MET A 52 -19.92 -25.97 0.77
N LYS A 53 -18.64 -26.00 1.18
CA LYS A 53 -17.51 -25.85 0.25
C LYS A 53 -17.47 -26.93 -0.83
N LYS A 54 -17.85 -28.18 -0.50
CA LYS A 54 -17.90 -29.28 -1.47
C LYS A 54 -19.02 -29.12 -2.49
N LEU A 55 -20.09 -28.40 -2.13
CA LEU A 55 -21.22 -28.11 -3.02
C LEU A 55 -20.93 -26.99 -4.02
N ARG A 56 -19.80 -26.30 -3.89
CA ARG A 56 -19.40 -25.22 -4.79
C ARG A 56 -19.41 -25.68 -6.25
N LEU A 57 -20.05 -24.89 -7.09
CA LEU A 57 -20.12 -25.16 -8.52
C LEU A 57 -18.75 -24.99 -9.15
N ASN A 58 -18.22 -26.07 -9.72
CA ASN A 58 -17.03 -26.02 -10.54
C ASN A 58 -17.10 -27.11 -11.60
N LYS A 59 -16.28 -26.99 -12.65
CA LYS A 59 -16.27 -27.96 -13.76
C LYS A 59 -15.98 -29.38 -13.26
N SER A 60 -15.13 -29.54 -12.24
CA SER A 60 -14.81 -30.86 -11.68
C SER A 60 -15.99 -31.47 -10.91
N SER A 61 -16.70 -30.69 -10.09
CA SER A 61 -17.87 -31.14 -9.33
C SER A 61 -19.07 -31.45 -10.23
N LEU A 62 -19.27 -30.66 -11.29
CA LEU A 62 -20.26 -30.97 -12.35
C LEU A 62 -19.95 -32.31 -13.02
N MET A 63 -18.68 -32.55 -13.37
CA MET A 63 -18.28 -33.74 -14.13
C MET A 63 -18.15 -35.01 -13.28
N SER A 64 -18.10 -34.89 -11.96
CA SER A 64 -18.17 -36.02 -11.03
C SER A 64 -19.60 -36.33 -10.59
N SER A 65 -20.56 -35.47 -10.91
CA SER A 65 -21.96 -35.66 -10.56
C SER A 65 -22.59 -36.77 -11.38
N LYS A 66 -23.29 -37.70 -10.70
CA LYS A 66 -24.11 -38.72 -11.35
C LYS A 66 -25.35 -38.15 -12.05
N SER A 67 -25.71 -36.91 -11.72
CA SER A 67 -26.89 -36.23 -12.27
C SER A 67 -26.65 -35.64 -13.66
N ILE A 68 -25.40 -35.57 -14.12
CA ILE A 68 -25.04 -35.04 -15.44
C ILE A 68 -24.78 -36.17 -16.42
N SER A 69 -25.48 -36.13 -17.55
CA SER A 69 -25.43 -37.16 -18.60
C SER A 69 -24.32 -36.93 -19.64
N PHE A 70 -23.76 -35.72 -19.74
CA PHE A 70 -22.73 -35.41 -20.74
C PHE A 70 -21.32 -35.68 -20.24
N SER A 71 -20.41 -36.00 -21.16
CA SER A 71 -19.00 -36.29 -20.86
C SER A 71 -18.14 -35.02 -20.78
N ARG A 72 -16.94 -35.13 -20.17
CA ARG A 72 -15.98 -34.00 -20.12
C ARG A 72 -15.66 -33.47 -21.52
N LYS A 73 -15.53 -34.37 -22.49
CA LYS A 73 -15.28 -34.03 -23.89
C LYS A 73 -16.40 -33.12 -24.42
N THR A 74 -17.65 -33.41 -24.07
CA THR A 74 -18.80 -32.59 -24.46
C THR A 74 -18.75 -31.21 -23.81
N LEU A 75 -18.45 -31.13 -22.51
CA LEU A 75 -18.30 -29.85 -21.79
C LEU A 75 -17.28 -28.91 -22.45
N TYR A 76 -16.18 -29.45 -22.98
CA TYR A 76 -15.12 -28.62 -23.56
C TYR A 76 -15.30 -28.34 -25.06
N ASN A 77 -16.00 -29.22 -25.79
CA ASN A 77 -16.16 -29.13 -27.24
C ASN A 77 -17.47 -28.46 -27.67
N ASP A 78 -18.52 -28.52 -26.85
CA ASP A 78 -19.78 -27.82 -27.10
C ASP A 78 -19.69 -26.40 -26.52
N SER A 79 -19.65 -25.40 -27.39
CA SER A 79 -19.52 -23.99 -27.01
C SER A 79 -20.70 -23.51 -26.15
N THR A 80 -21.91 -24.00 -26.41
CA THR A 80 -23.11 -23.59 -25.68
C THR A 80 -23.06 -24.10 -24.25
N ILE A 81 -22.77 -25.41 -24.08
CA ILE A 81 -22.67 -26.03 -22.75
C ILE A 81 -21.51 -25.41 -21.97
N LYS A 82 -20.35 -25.23 -22.62
CA LYS A 82 -19.18 -24.61 -22.01
C LYS A 82 -19.50 -23.22 -21.45
N THR A 83 -20.06 -22.34 -22.30
CA THR A 83 -20.39 -20.96 -21.90
C THR A 83 -21.46 -20.92 -20.83
N TYR A 84 -22.47 -21.79 -20.88
CA TYR A 84 -23.50 -21.85 -19.86
C TYR A 84 -22.91 -22.22 -18.49
N VAL A 85 -22.06 -23.25 -18.44
CA VAL A 85 -21.41 -23.69 -17.21
C VAL A 85 -20.48 -22.60 -16.67
N GLU A 86 -19.67 -21.98 -17.52
CA GLU A 86 -18.75 -20.90 -17.12
C GLU A 86 -19.51 -19.71 -16.51
N LYS A 87 -20.55 -19.23 -17.20
CA LYS A 87 -21.39 -18.15 -16.68
C LYS A 87 -22.12 -18.52 -15.39
N SER A 88 -22.54 -19.78 -15.24
CA SER A 88 -23.19 -20.23 -14.01
C SER A 88 -22.23 -20.23 -12.81
N ILE A 89 -20.97 -20.63 -13.03
CA ILE A 89 -19.92 -20.56 -12.00
C ILE A 89 -19.57 -19.11 -11.66
N GLU A 90 -19.46 -18.24 -12.68
CA GLU A 90 -19.17 -16.81 -12.49
C GLU A 90 -20.29 -16.08 -11.73
N ASN A 91 -21.55 -16.45 -11.96
CA ASN A 91 -22.72 -15.87 -11.31
C ASN A 91 -23.12 -16.59 -10.01
N GLU A 92 -22.37 -17.60 -9.57
CA GLU A 92 -22.62 -18.25 -8.28
C GLU A 92 -22.54 -17.23 -7.14
N ASP A 93 -23.50 -17.28 -6.22
CA ASP A 93 -23.53 -16.42 -5.04
C ASP A 93 -22.24 -16.58 -4.21
N ASP A 94 -21.70 -15.45 -3.74
CA ASP A 94 -20.45 -15.41 -3.00
C ASP A 94 -20.64 -15.75 -1.51
N PHE A 95 -21.15 -16.95 -1.22
CA PHE A 95 -21.48 -17.41 0.14
C PHE A 95 -20.31 -17.32 1.13
N PHE A 96 -19.07 -17.40 0.63
CA PHE A 96 -17.85 -17.36 1.44
C PHE A 96 -17.09 -16.02 1.31
N TYR A 97 -17.67 -15.02 0.64
CA TYR A 97 -17.09 -13.69 0.43
C TYR A 97 -15.72 -13.71 -0.29
N GLU A 98 -15.39 -14.76 -1.02
CA GLU A 98 -14.10 -14.90 -1.70
C GLU A 98 -13.95 -13.87 -2.81
N LYS A 99 -14.99 -13.66 -3.63
CA LYS A 99 -14.97 -12.66 -4.71
C LYS A 99 -14.85 -11.27 -4.12
N LYS A 100 -15.56 -10.99 -3.01
CA LYS A 100 -15.45 -9.72 -2.29
C LYS A 100 -14.05 -9.49 -1.73
N ILE A 101 -13.44 -10.50 -1.11
CA ILE A 101 -12.07 -10.43 -0.56
C ILE A 101 -11.06 -10.17 -1.67
N LEU A 102 -11.15 -10.89 -2.80
CA LEU A 102 -10.26 -10.69 -3.94
C LEU A 102 -10.38 -9.28 -4.52
N LYS A 103 -11.62 -8.78 -4.68
CA LYS A 103 -11.87 -7.41 -5.12
C LYS A 103 -11.25 -6.40 -4.16
N MET A 104 -11.41 -6.61 -2.86
CA MET A 104 -10.86 -5.73 -1.83
C MET A 104 -9.33 -5.74 -1.83
N ALA A 105 -8.70 -6.91 -2.01
CA ALA A 105 -7.25 -7.04 -2.15
C ALA A 105 -6.73 -6.28 -3.38
N LYS A 106 -7.44 -6.38 -4.51
CA LYS A 106 -7.11 -5.62 -5.73
C LYS A 106 -7.19 -4.11 -5.49
N THR A 107 -8.30 -3.63 -4.92
CA THR A 107 -8.48 -2.20 -4.60
C THR A 107 -7.42 -1.71 -3.62
N TYR A 108 -7.04 -2.53 -2.64
CA TYR A 108 -5.95 -2.19 -1.72
C TYR A 108 -4.61 -2.03 -2.45
N GLN A 109 -4.30 -2.93 -3.38
CA GLN A 109 -3.08 -2.84 -4.18
C GLN A 109 -3.06 -1.57 -5.05
N GLU A 110 -4.16 -1.27 -5.74
CA GLU A 110 -4.30 -0.04 -6.54
C GLU A 110 -4.11 1.21 -5.65
N LEU A 111 -4.69 1.22 -4.45
CA LEU A 111 -4.52 2.33 -3.51
C LEU A 111 -3.07 2.47 -3.04
N LYS A 112 -2.38 1.35 -2.81
CA LYS A 112 -0.97 1.35 -2.43
C LYS A 112 -0.09 1.94 -3.55
N GLU A 113 -0.32 1.53 -4.79
CA GLU A 113 0.41 2.08 -5.94
C GLU A 113 0.18 3.59 -6.09
N HIS A 114 -1.05 4.07 -5.88
CA HIS A 114 -1.33 5.51 -5.85
C HIS A 114 -0.61 6.24 -4.71
N TYR A 115 -0.57 5.63 -3.52
CA TYR A 115 0.15 6.19 -2.38
C TYR A 115 1.66 6.34 -2.66
N ASP A 116 2.28 5.29 -3.20
CA ASP A 116 3.71 5.29 -3.53
C ASP A 116 4.03 6.36 -4.60
N ASN A 117 3.15 6.53 -5.60
CA ASN A 117 3.27 7.59 -6.59
C ASN A 117 3.19 8.99 -5.99
N VAL A 118 2.30 9.22 -5.02
CA VAL A 118 2.19 10.52 -4.31
C VAL A 118 3.48 10.81 -3.54
N ILE A 119 4.04 9.81 -2.86
CA ILE A 119 5.33 9.97 -2.16
C ILE A 119 6.43 10.37 -3.15
N SER A 120 6.54 9.70 -4.30
CA SER A 120 7.54 10.03 -5.31
C SER A 120 7.43 11.49 -5.76
N HIS A 121 6.20 11.97 -6.05
CA HIS A 121 5.98 13.36 -6.44
C HIS A 121 6.38 14.35 -5.34
N ILE A 122 6.14 14.02 -4.07
CA ILE A 122 6.56 14.86 -2.94
C ILE A 122 8.09 14.98 -2.91
N ILE A 123 8.80 13.86 -3.10
CA ILE A 123 10.27 13.83 -3.14
C ILE A 123 10.79 14.67 -4.31
N ASP A 124 10.23 14.50 -5.51
CA ASP A 124 10.64 15.26 -6.69
C ASP A 124 10.47 16.78 -6.48
N ILE A 125 9.35 17.20 -5.86
CA ILE A 125 9.12 18.61 -5.51
C ILE A 125 10.17 19.11 -4.51
N GLN A 126 10.58 18.29 -3.54
CA GLN A 126 11.62 18.69 -2.58
C GLN A 126 12.98 18.84 -3.26
N ILE A 127 13.34 17.93 -4.18
CA ILE A 127 14.56 18.02 -4.97
C ILE A 127 14.57 19.31 -5.80
N LEU A 128 13.46 19.60 -6.50
CA LEU A 128 13.33 20.84 -7.28
C LEU A 128 13.47 22.09 -6.41
N LYS A 129 12.91 22.09 -5.19
CA LYS A 129 13.09 23.22 -4.26
C LYS A 129 14.54 23.42 -3.87
N LEU A 130 15.29 22.35 -3.61
CA LEU A 130 16.72 22.44 -3.29
C LEU A 130 17.52 23.01 -4.46
N GLN A 131 17.25 22.55 -5.69
CA GLN A 131 17.90 23.08 -6.89
C GLN A 131 17.60 24.57 -7.10
N VAL A 132 16.37 25.01 -6.83
CA VAL A 132 16.02 26.44 -6.91
C VAL A 132 16.82 27.27 -5.90
N GLU A 133 17.02 26.78 -4.68
CA GLU A 133 17.83 27.49 -3.68
C GLU A 133 19.32 27.51 -4.06
N GLU A 134 19.84 26.44 -4.66
CA GLU A 134 21.20 26.41 -5.21
C GLU A 134 21.38 27.45 -6.33
N TYR A 135 20.46 27.49 -7.31
CA TYR A 135 20.53 28.48 -8.39
C TYR A 135 20.40 29.92 -7.88
N LYS A 136 19.59 30.17 -6.84
CA LYS A 136 19.52 31.51 -6.23
C LYS A 136 20.87 31.91 -5.62
N LYS A 137 21.57 30.98 -4.99
CA LYS A 137 22.89 31.22 -4.43
C LYS A 137 23.90 31.51 -5.54
N ASP A 138 23.93 30.71 -6.60
CA ASP A 138 24.83 30.92 -7.73
C ASP A 138 24.60 32.29 -8.40
N ILE A 139 23.34 32.68 -8.59
CA ILE A 139 22.99 34.01 -9.11
C ILE A 139 23.52 35.12 -8.20
N HIS A 140 23.38 34.96 -6.88
CA HIS A 140 23.87 35.93 -5.92
C HIS A 140 25.40 36.08 -6.00
N ASP A 141 26.12 34.95 -6.04
CA ASP A 141 27.58 34.93 -6.11
C ASP A 141 28.08 35.56 -7.42
N LEU A 142 27.47 35.23 -8.56
CA LEU A 142 27.77 35.85 -9.86
C LEU A 142 27.50 37.36 -9.88
N LEU A 143 26.43 37.82 -9.22
CA LEU A 143 26.13 39.24 -9.10
C LEU A 143 27.21 39.96 -8.28
N GLN A 144 27.69 39.37 -7.18
CA GLN A 144 28.78 39.94 -6.40
C GLN A 144 30.08 40.01 -7.20
N GLU A 145 30.40 38.95 -7.96
CA GLU A 145 31.59 38.91 -8.81
C GLU A 145 31.53 39.98 -9.91
N LYS A 146 30.36 40.15 -10.55
CA LYS A 146 30.13 41.21 -11.54
C LYS A 146 30.41 42.60 -10.95
N VAL A 147 29.96 42.88 -9.73
CA VAL A 147 30.22 44.16 -9.06
C VAL A 147 31.71 44.37 -8.87
N LYS A 148 32.43 43.36 -8.35
CA LYS A 148 33.89 43.44 -8.18
C LYS A 148 34.63 43.68 -9.50
N LEU A 149 34.21 43.00 -10.58
CA LEU A 149 34.79 43.21 -11.90
C LEU A 149 34.54 44.64 -12.41
N HIS A 150 33.35 45.19 -12.18
CA HIS A 150 33.05 46.59 -12.51
C HIS A 150 33.97 47.57 -11.78
N ASP A 151 34.23 47.34 -10.49
CA ASP A 151 35.14 48.16 -9.70
C ASP A 151 36.58 48.10 -10.25
N VAL A 152 37.06 46.89 -10.57
CA VAL A 152 38.39 46.70 -11.17
C VAL A 152 38.50 47.39 -12.52
N ILE A 153 37.48 47.29 -13.39
CA ILE A 153 37.46 47.97 -14.69
C ILE A 153 37.49 49.49 -14.48
N ALA A 154 36.70 50.03 -13.55
CA ALA A 154 36.66 51.46 -13.27
C ALA A 154 38.03 51.98 -12.81
N ASP A 155 38.73 51.23 -11.95
CA ASP A 155 40.06 51.60 -11.47
C ASP A 155 41.13 51.49 -12.58
N GLN A 156 41.08 50.45 -13.42
CA GLN A 156 41.94 50.36 -14.60
C GLN A 156 41.70 51.53 -15.56
N GLN A 157 40.45 51.93 -15.76
CA GLN A 157 40.10 53.08 -16.61
C GLN A 157 40.71 54.38 -16.07
N LYS A 158 40.69 54.60 -14.75
CA LYS A 158 41.36 55.76 -14.11
C LYS A 158 42.86 55.73 -14.37
N ILE A 159 43.52 54.58 -14.21
CA ILE A 159 44.96 54.43 -14.46
C ILE A 159 45.29 54.77 -15.92
N ILE A 160 44.52 54.22 -16.87
CA ILE A 160 44.68 54.50 -18.31
C ILE A 160 44.55 56.00 -18.59
N ASN A 161 43.55 56.66 -18.01
CA ASN A 161 43.34 58.10 -18.21
C ASN A 161 44.50 58.93 -17.64
N ASN A 162 44.99 58.58 -16.45
CA ASN A 162 46.15 59.24 -15.83
C ASN A 162 47.41 59.09 -16.70
N LEU A 163 47.68 57.88 -17.19
CA LEU A 163 48.81 57.62 -18.10
C LEU A 163 48.69 58.39 -19.41
N LYS A 164 47.48 58.46 -20.00
CA LYS A 164 47.22 59.27 -21.21
C LYS A 164 47.49 60.76 -20.97
N MET A 165 47.16 61.29 -19.79
CA MET A 165 47.46 62.69 -19.43
C MET A 165 48.95 62.93 -19.27
N ALA A 166 49.67 62.02 -18.59
CA ALA A 166 51.12 62.11 -18.42
C ALA A 166 51.86 62.11 -19.77
N VAL A 167 51.53 61.17 -20.67
CA VAL A 167 52.12 61.11 -22.02
C VAL A 167 51.85 62.40 -22.82
N LYS A 168 50.65 62.99 -22.69
CA LYS A 168 50.35 64.27 -23.35
C LYS A 168 51.21 65.42 -22.80
N GLN A 169 51.45 65.46 -21.49
CA GLN A 169 52.31 66.47 -20.87
C GLN A 169 53.77 66.32 -21.30
N ASP A 170 54.30 65.10 -21.31
CA ASP A 170 55.67 64.84 -21.76
C ASP A 170 55.88 65.22 -23.24
N ASN A 171 54.90 64.93 -24.10
CA ASN A 171 54.98 65.32 -25.50
C ASN A 171 54.93 66.84 -25.71
N LEU A 172 54.24 67.60 -24.86
CA LEU A 172 54.24 69.06 -24.92
C LEU A 172 55.60 69.64 -24.51
N LEU A 173 56.25 69.05 -23.50
CA LEU A 173 57.60 69.45 -23.06
C LEU A 173 58.70 69.18 -24.11
N TYR A 174 58.46 68.29 -25.06
CA TYR A 174 59.37 67.99 -26.17
C TYR A 174 59.18 68.91 -27.39
N ILE A 175 58.04 69.60 -27.52
CA ILE A 175 57.77 70.53 -28.63
C ILE A 175 58.34 71.93 -28.34
N ASP A 176 58.56 72.28 -27.06
CA ASP A 176 59.13 73.56 -26.62
C ASP A 176 60.67 73.56 -26.46
N LYS A 177 61.38 72.59 -27.05
CA LYS A 177 62.85 72.53 -27.14
C LYS A 177 63.32 72.53 -28.59
#